data_AF-A0A645D4X0-F1
#
_entry.id   AF-A0A645D4X0-F1
#
_cell.length_a   1.000
_cell.length_b   1.000
_cell.length_c   1.000
_cell.angle_alpha   90.00
_cell.angle_beta   90.00
_cell.angle_gamma   90.00
#
_symmetry.space_group_name_H-M   'P 1'
#
loop_
_entity.id
_entity.type
_entity.pdbx_description
1 polymer ?
#
loop_
_entity_poly.entity_id
_entity_poly.type
_entity_poly.pdbx_seq_one_letter_code
_entity_poly.pdbx_strand_id
1 'polypeptide(L)'
;MARRIREMTQQHLADATQMSLNTVVKMEAGHPGVQFGFYLKALWALELIDDFTKQMGMVGINETEFSLMESNLPKNVRQRSKR
;
A
#
# COMPACT_ATOMS: atom_id res chain seq x y z
N MET A 1 12.46 8.75 7.30
CA MET A 1 13.59 8.46 6.39
C MET A 1 13.27 8.82 4.94
N ALA A 2 12.17 8.35 4.35
CA ALA A 2 11.78 8.62 2.95
C ALA A 2 11.78 10.10 2.53
N ARG A 3 11.35 10.99 3.43
CA ARG A 3 11.38 12.45 3.26
C ARG A 3 12.80 13.01 3.09
N ARG A 4 13.75 12.56 3.91
CA ARG A 4 15.14 13.07 3.90
C ARG A 4 15.85 12.72 2.59
N ILE A 5 15.54 11.56 2.02
CA ILE A 5 16.07 11.13 0.72
C ILE A 5 15.61 12.06 -0.41
N ARG A 6 14.43 12.68 -0.26
CA ARG A 6 13.85 13.64 -1.21
C ARG A 6 14.15 15.10 -0.86
N GLU A 7 15.09 15.35 0.06
CA GLU A 7 15.46 16.69 0.55
C GLU A 7 14.29 17.54 1.08
N MET A 8 13.15 16.92 1.42
CA MET A 8 11.99 17.62 1.94
C MET A 8 12.15 17.92 3.44
N THR A 9 11.65 19.04 3.92
CA THR A 9 11.55 19.35 5.37
C THR A 9 10.27 18.76 5.98
N GLN A 10 10.21 18.59 7.31
CA GLN A 10 8.99 18.11 7.97
C GLN A 10 7.82 19.06 7.74
N GLN A 11 8.10 20.36 7.70
CA GLN A 11 7.11 21.39 7.37
C GLN A 11 6.58 21.21 5.96
N HIS A 12 7.46 20.99 4.98
CA HIS A 12 7.04 20.76 3.59
C HIS A 12 6.13 19.54 3.46
N LEU A 13 6.43 18.45 4.18
CA LEU A 13 5.56 17.26 4.21
C LEU A 13 4.22 17.56 4.89
N ALA A 14 4.22 18.36 5.96
CA ALA A 14 3.01 18.77 6.66
C ALA A 14 2.09 19.58 5.74
N ASP A 15 2.66 20.54 5.00
CA ASP A 15 1.94 21.38 4.05
C ASP A 15 1.38 20.54 2.89
N ALA A 16 2.20 19.64 2.32
CA ALA A 16 1.78 18.75 1.22
C ALA A 16 0.65 17.77 1.62
N THR A 17 0.60 17.37 2.90
CA THR A 17 -0.40 16.41 3.41
C THR A 17 -1.58 17.07 4.12
N GLN A 18 -1.57 18.41 4.24
CA GLN A 18 -2.50 19.20 5.05
C GLN A 18 -2.61 18.69 6.49
N MET A 19 -1.47 18.33 7.08
CA MET A 19 -1.36 17.85 8.45
C MET A 19 -0.64 18.86 9.32
N SER A 20 -0.84 18.79 10.63
CA SER A 20 -0.01 19.60 11.55
C SER A 20 1.44 19.08 11.56
N LEU A 21 2.40 19.99 11.74
CA LEU A 21 3.81 19.63 11.92
C LEU A 21 3.99 18.62 13.06
N ASN A 22 3.26 18.79 14.16
CA ASN A 22 3.29 17.88 15.30
C ASN A 22 2.84 16.46 14.91
N THR A 23 1.83 16.34 14.03
CA THR A 23 1.39 15.03 13.53
C THR A 23 2.48 14.38 12.70
N VAL A 24 3.17 15.13 11.83
CA VAL A 24 4.30 14.62 11.04
C VAL A 24 5.46 14.18 11.94
N VAL A 25 5.78 14.95 12.98
CA VAL A 25 6.81 14.59 13.97
C VAL A 25 6.44 13.31 14.71
N LYS A 26 5.22 13.20 15.23
CA LYS A 26 4.72 11.99 15.91
C LYS A 26 4.69 10.77 14.99
N MET A 27 4.32 10.98 13.73
CA MET A 27 4.29 9.94 12.70
C MET A 27 5.70 9.42 12.40
N GLU A 28 6.68 10.31 12.20
CA GLU A 28 8.09 9.92 12.00
C GLU A 28 8.70 9.27 13.25
N ALA A 29 8.21 9.62 14.45
CA ALA A 29 8.61 9.00 15.72
C ALA A 29 7.90 7.66 16.02
N GLY A 30 6.93 7.23 15.20
CA GLY A 30 6.22 5.96 15.38
C GLY A 30 5.20 5.96 16.53
N HIS A 31 4.64 7.11 16.88
CA HIS A 31 3.67 7.20 17.97
C HIS A 31 2.37 6.41 17.64
N PRO A 32 1.91 5.50 18.52
CA PRO A 32 0.80 4.57 18.20
C PRO A 32 -0.56 5.25 18.01
N GLY A 33 -0.74 6.46 18.56
CA GLY A 33 -1.96 7.27 18.36
C GLY A 33 -2.07 7.97 17.00
N VAL A 34 -1.10 7.82 16.10
CA VAL A 34 -1.18 8.40 14.75
C VAL A 34 -2.08 7.52 13.88
N GLN A 35 -3.13 8.11 13.33
CA GLN A 35 -4.07 7.38 12.48
C GLN A 35 -3.38 6.82 11.23
N PHE A 36 -3.73 5.59 10.85
CA PHE A 36 -3.17 4.94 9.66
C PHE A 36 -3.36 5.76 8.38
N GLY A 37 -4.49 6.46 8.25
CA GLY A 37 -4.76 7.36 7.11
C GLY A 37 -3.73 8.47 6.93
N PHE A 38 -3.05 8.91 8.00
CA PHE A 38 -1.96 9.88 7.88
C PHE A 38 -0.70 9.29 7.23
N TYR A 39 -0.41 8.02 7.49
CA TYR A 39 0.67 7.32 6.81
C TYR A 39 0.37 7.18 5.31
N LEU A 40 -0.88 6.88 4.94
CA LEU A 40 -1.29 6.82 3.53
C LEU A 40 -1.18 8.17 2.83
N LYS A 41 -1.60 9.27 3.48
CA LYS A 41 -1.40 10.63 2.95
C LYS A 41 0.07 10.97 2.76
N ALA A 42 0.92 10.60 3.72
CA ALA A 42 2.36 10.82 3.62
C ALA A 42 2.97 10.00 2.48
N LEU A 43 2.58 8.73 2.32
CA LEU A 43 3.03 7.89 1.20
C LEU A 43 2.57 8.46 -0.15
N TRP A 44 1.35 8.98 -0.23
CA TRP A 44 0.85 9.66 -1.43
C TRP A 44 1.68 10.90 -1.76
N ALA A 45 1.93 11.78 -0.77
CA ALA A 45 2.75 12.98 -0.97
C ALA A 45 4.22 12.69 -1.28
N LEU A 46 4.71 11.49 -0.97
CA LEU A 46 6.07 11.04 -1.26
C LEU A 46 6.15 10.21 -2.57
N GLU A 47 5.05 10.05 -3.30
CA GLU A 47 4.94 9.21 -4.51
C GLU A 47 5.33 7.74 -4.25
N LEU A 48 5.04 7.25 -3.04
CA LEU A 48 5.30 5.86 -2.60
C LEU A 48 4.02 5.03 -2.45
N ILE A 49 2.86 5.64 -2.71
CA ILE A 49 1.57 5.00 -2.49
C ILE A 49 1.32 3.84 -3.45
N ASP A 50 1.83 3.92 -4.68
CA ASP A 50 1.64 2.88 -5.69
C ASP A 50 2.43 1.61 -5.34
N ASP A 51 3.68 1.78 -4.90
CA ASP A 51 4.52 0.69 -4.40
C ASP A 51 3.89 0.02 -3.18
N PHE A 52 3.37 0.81 -2.24
CA PHE A 52 2.66 0.30 -1.08
C PHE A 52 1.41 -0.49 -1.49
N THR A 53 0.60 0.05 -2.41
CA THR A 53 -0.62 -0.59 -2.88
C THR A 53 -0.33 -1.90 -3.62
N LYS A 54 0.73 -1.92 -4.44
CA LYS A 54 1.21 -3.13 -5.11
C LYS A 54 1.61 -4.21 -4.10
N GLN A 55 2.38 -3.85 -3.08
CA GLN A 55 2.77 -4.80 -2.03
C GLN A 55 1.55 -5.30 -1.25
N MET A 56 0.62 -4.42 -0.90
CA MET A 56 -0.63 -4.80 -0.23
C MET A 56 -1.49 -5.75 -1.08
N GLY A 57 -1.50 -5.59 -2.40
CA GLY A 57 -2.20 -6.53 -3.31
C GLY A 57 -1.57 -7.93 -3.35
N MET A 58 -0.28 -8.04 -3.01
CA MET A 58 0.40 -9.34 -2.86
C MET A 58 0.15 -9.97 -1.48
N VAL A 59 -0.21 -9.17 -0.48
CA VAL A 59 -0.57 -9.64 0.86
C VAL A 59 -1.92 -10.36 0.79
N GLY A 60 -1.90 -11.68 0.96
CA GLY A 60 -3.08 -12.54 0.84
C GLY A 60 -3.10 -13.39 -0.44
N ILE A 61 -2.21 -13.12 -1.39
CA ILE A 61 -1.90 -14.10 -2.45
C ILE A 61 -0.93 -15.12 -1.83
N ASN A 62 -1.49 -16.03 -1.04
CA ASN A 62 -0.74 -17.22 -0.64
C ASN A 62 -0.55 -18.05 -1.92
N GLU A 63 0.67 -18.07 -2.44
CA GLU A 63 1.07 -18.88 -3.61
C GLU A 63 0.59 -20.34 -3.47
N THR A 64 0.54 -20.83 -2.23
CA THR A 64 -0.01 -22.15 -1.84
C THR A 64 -1.53 -22.26 -2.02
N GLU A 65 -2.30 -21.24 -1.68
CA GLU A 65 -3.77 -21.24 -1.83
C GLU A 65 -4.17 -21.13 -3.30
N PHE A 66 -3.41 -20.35 -4.09
CA PHE A 66 -3.64 -20.22 -5.52
C PHE A 66 -3.36 -21.54 -6.26
N SER A 67 -2.25 -22.21 -5.93
CA SER A 67 -1.93 -23.53 -6.50
C SER A 67 -2.90 -24.63 -6.04
N LEU A 68 -3.41 -24.56 -4.80
CA LEU A 68 -4.49 -25.43 -4.33
C LEU A 68 -5.81 -25.18 -5.10
N MET A 69 -6.15 -23.92 -5.38
CA MET A 69 -7.30 -23.56 -6.21
C MET A 69 -7.14 -24.07 -7.65
N GLU A 70 -5.97 -23.92 -8.25
CA GLU A 70 -5.71 -24.42 -9.61
C GLU A 70 -5.86 -25.94 -9.71
N SER A 71 -5.39 -26.69 -8.71
CA SER A 71 -5.55 -28.15 -8.67
C SER A 71 -7.01 -28.61 -8.57
N ASN A 72 -7.89 -27.76 -8.03
CA ASN A 72 -9.32 -28.02 -7.85
C ASN A 72 -10.19 -27.46 -8.98
N LEU A 73 -9.60 -26.84 -10.01
CA LEU A 73 -10.36 -26.38 -11.18
C LEU A 73 -10.99 -27.59 -11.90
N PRO A 74 -12.30 -27.56 -12.18
CA PRO A 74 -12.98 -28.64 -12.86
C PRO A 74 -12.41 -28.79 -14.29
N LYS A 75 -11.76 -29.93 -14.56
CA LYS A 75 -11.06 -30.25 -15.82
C LYS A 75 -11.96 -30.35 -17.06
N ASN A 76 -13.26 -30.16 -16.92
CA ASN A 76 -14.24 -30.41 -17.98
C ASN A 76 -14.94 -29.11 -18.41
N VAL A 77 -14.19 -28.19 -19.03
CA VAL A 77 -14.82 -27.14 -19.84
C VAL A 77 -15.27 -27.82 -21.14
N ARG A 78 -16.54 -28.21 -21.23
CA ARG A 78 -17.15 -28.61 -22.51
C ARG A 78 -16.95 -27.47 -23.50
N GLN A 79 -16.09 -27.67 -24.50
CA GLN A 79 -16.02 -26.72 -25.61
C GLN A 79 -17.38 -26.71 -26.30
N ARG A 80 -18.03 -25.54 -26.29
CA ARG A 80 -19.31 -25.34 -26.97
C ARG A 80 -19.03 -25.46 -28.47
N SER A 81 -19.43 -26.58 -29.06
CA SER A 81 -19.39 -26.79 -30.51
C SER A 81 -20.14 -25.65 -31.18
N LYS A 82 -19.45 -24.87 -32.02
CA LYS A 82 -20.07 -23.87 -32.89
C LYS A 82 -20.90 -24.63 -33.93
N ARG A 83 -22.21 -24.41 -33.92
CA ARG A 83 -23.11 -24.70 -35.05
C ARG A 83 -23.13 -23.50 -35.98
#